data_AF-J2JUI1-F1
#
_entry.id   AF-J2JUI1-F1
#
_cell.length_a   1.000
_cell.length_b   1.000
_cell.length_c   1.000
_cell.angle_alpha   90.00
_cell.angle_beta   90.00
_cell.angle_gamma   90.00
#
_symmetry.space_group_name_H-M   'P 1'
#
loop_
_entity.id
_entity.type
_entity.pdbx_description
1 polymer ?
#
loop_
_entity_poly.entity_id
_entity_poly.type
_entity_poly.pdbx_seq_one_letter_code
_entity_poly.pdbx_strand_id
1 'polypeptide(L)'
;MSHVRLEAWIGGEWLEVDAVSVSVLESALTLSFERQRTESGYRSLIWEPLEKFLREYREEPVVVVPLGRNLPVMFGPGAAGPFRLSEIADG
;
A
#
# COMPACT_ATOMS: atom_id res chain seq x y z
N MET A 1 14.48 -1.94 -17.54
CA MET A 1 14.95 -1.04 -16.45
C MET A 1 14.43 -1.64 -15.14
N SER A 2 14.78 -1.13 -13.96
CA SER A 2 14.16 -1.62 -12.71
C SER A 2 13.22 -0.58 -12.10
N HIS A 3 12.18 -1.07 -11.45
CA HIS A 3 11.21 -0.25 -10.71
C HIS A 3 11.04 -0.81 -9.31
N VAL A 4 10.66 0.05 -8.39
CA VAL A 4 10.25 -0.30 -7.03
C VAL A 4 8.75 -0.16 -6.91
N ARG A 5 8.12 -1.18 -6.31
CA ARG A 5 6.69 -1.24 -6.04
C ARG A 5 6.41 -1.47 -4.56
N LEU A 6 5.22 -1.09 -4.12
CA LEU A 6 4.69 -1.45 -2.82
C LEU A 6 4.05 -2.83 -2.87
N GLU A 7 4.34 -3.67 -1.88
CA GLU A 7 3.67 -4.95 -1.68
C GLU A 7 3.10 -5.05 -0.26
N ALA A 8 1.99 -5.76 -0.12
CA ALA A 8 1.38 -6.13 1.16
C ALA A 8 1.31 -7.64 1.30
N TRP A 9 1.50 -8.14 2.53
CA TRP A 9 1.31 -9.55 2.84
C TRP A 9 -0.18 -9.86 3.03
N ILE A 10 -0.74 -10.63 2.10
CA ILE A 10 -2.18 -10.92 2.03
C ILE A 10 -2.32 -12.42 1.75
N GLY A 11 -3.05 -13.14 2.60
CA GLY A 11 -3.40 -14.53 2.33
C GLY A 11 -2.22 -15.50 2.19
N GLY A 12 -1.04 -15.15 2.70
CA GLY A 12 0.17 -15.99 2.59
C GLY A 12 1.09 -15.66 1.41
N GLU A 13 0.84 -14.55 0.71
CA GLU A 13 1.64 -14.10 -0.43
C GLU A 13 1.88 -12.58 -0.40
N TRP A 14 2.95 -12.14 -1.05
CA TRP A 14 3.24 -10.73 -1.25
C TRP A 14 2.58 -10.26 -2.55
N LEU A 15 1.67 -9.31 -2.42
CA LEU A 15 0.90 -8.77 -3.54
C LEU A 15 1.24 -7.31 -3.74
N GLU A 16 1.50 -6.94 -4.99
CA GLU A 16 1.63 -5.54 -5.38
C GLU A 16 0.36 -4.77 -5.00
N VAL A 17 0.51 -3.57 -4.45
CA VAL A 17 -0.58 -2.74 -3.94
C VAL A 17 -0.81 -1.59 -4.89
N ASP A 18 -2.05 -1.44 -5.34
CA ASP A 18 -2.49 -0.30 -6.14
C ASP A 18 -2.93 0.85 -5.23
N ALA A 19 -3.68 0.53 -4.18
CA ALA A 19 -4.17 1.53 -3.24
C ALA A 19 -4.34 1.02 -1.81
N VAL A 20 -4.27 1.95 -0.85
CA VAL A 20 -4.61 1.76 0.55
C VAL A 20 -5.62 2.83 0.96
N SER A 21 -6.71 2.42 1.60
CA SER A 21 -7.81 3.30 1.98
C SER A 21 -8.22 3.11 3.44
N VAL A 22 -8.75 4.16 4.04
CA VAL A 22 -9.52 4.09 5.29
C VAL A 22 -10.86 4.77 5.10
N SER A 23 -11.88 4.30 5.81
CA SER A 23 -13.17 4.99 5.91
C SER A 23 -13.17 5.79 7.20
N VAL A 24 -13.31 7.12 7.09
CA VAL A 24 -13.36 8.03 8.23
C VAL A 24 -14.69 8.77 8.17
N LEU A 25 -15.54 8.56 9.16
CA LEU A 25 -16.90 9.12 9.21
C LEU A 25 -17.69 8.80 7.93
N GLU A 26 -17.99 9.80 7.10
CA GLU A 26 -18.75 9.71 5.85
C GLU A 26 -17.85 9.82 4.60
N SER A 27 -16.53 9.72 4.74
CA SER A 27 -15.57 9.88 3.65
C SER A 27 -14.56 8.73 3.60
N ALA A 28 -14.10 8.41 2.40
CA ALA A 28 -13.00 7.47 2.20
C ALA A 28 -11.74 8.25 1.80
N LEU A 29 -10.65 8.05 2.53
CA LEU A 29 -9.33 8.56 2.17
C LEU A 29 -8.56 7.42 1.52
N THR A 30 -7.95 7.70 0.36
CA THR A 30 -7.25 6.69 -0.43
C THR A 30 -5.88 7.22 -0.84
N LEU A 31 -4.85 6.42 -0.63
CA LEU A 31 -3.53 6.58 -1.22
C LEU A 31 -3.38 5.58 -2.36
N SER A 32 -2.97 6.05 -3.52
CA SER A 32 -2.64 5.22 -4.69
C SER A 32 -1.13 5.22 -4.90
N PHE A 33 -0.60 4.09 -5.37
CA PHE A 33 0.84 3.87 -5.47
C PHE A 33 1.23 3.53 -6.90
N GLU A 34 2.00 4.42 -7.52
CA GLU A 34 2.63 4.14 -8.80
C GLU A 34 4.04 3.57 -8.60
N ARG A 35 4.45 2.68 -9.51
CA ARG A 35 5.82 2.15 -9.56
C ARG A 35 6.83 3.27 -9.76
N GLN A 36 7.88 3.28 -8.95
CA GLN A 36 8.92 4.30 -8.98
C GLN A 36 10.22 3.76 -9.55
N ARG A 37 11.05 4.62 -10.15
CA ARG A 37 12.32 4.23 -10.77
C ARG A 37 13.55 4.65 -9.98
N THR A 38 13.39 5.54 -9.02
CA THR A 38 14.48 6.09 -8.22
C THR A 38 14.27 5.82 -6.75
N GLU A 39 15.37 5.78 -6.00
CA GLU A 39 15.33 5.67 -4.56
C GLU A 39 14.55 6.80 -3.89
N SER A 40 14.81 8.04 -4.34
CA SER A 40 14.08 9.20 -3.88
C SER A 40 12.57 9.12 -4.16
N GLY A 41 12.20 8.52 -5.30
CA GLY A 41 10.81 8.36 -5.72
C GLY A 41 10.06 7.40 -4.81
N TYR A 42 10.55 6.17 -4.61
CA TYR A 42 9.83 5.24 -3.72
C TYR A 42 9.78 5.75 -2.28
N ARG A 43 10.82 6.44 -1.80
CA ARG A 43 10.83 6.93 -0.43
C ARG A 43 9.77 8.00 -0.21
N SER A 44 9.75 9.03 -1.07
CA SER A 44 8.89 10.20 -0.90
C SER A 44 7.47 10.04 -1.45
N LEU A 45 7.26 9.12 -2.41
CA LEU A 45 5.96 8.91 -3.06
C LEU A 45 5.26 7.62 -2.63
N ILE A 46 5.97 6.66 -2.03
CA ILE A 46 5.38 5.41 -1.54
C ILE A 46 5.53 5.30 -0.02
N TRP A 47 6.77 5.17 0.47
CA TRP A 47 7.00 4.71 1.84
C TRP A 47 6.63 5.74 2.90
N GLU A 48 7.11 6.97 2.78
CA GLU A 48 6.82 8.04 3.75
C GLU A 48 5.32 8.39 3.79
N PRO A 49 4.60 8.54 2.65
CA PRO A 49 3.15 8.72 2.66
C PRO A 49 2.41 7.56 3.34
N LEU A 50 2.78 6.31 3.03
CA LEU A 50 2.15 5.13 3.62
C LEU A 50 2.36 5.08 5.14
N GLU A 51 3.59 5.28 5.61
CA GLU A 51 3.89 5.26 7.04
C GLU A 51 3.10 6.34 7.78
N LYS A 52 3.06 7.55 7.23
CA LYS A 52 2.27 8.65 7.80
C LYS A 52 0.79 8.28 7.86
N PHE A 53 0.24 7.75 6.79
CA PHE A 53 -1.17 7.38 6.67
C PHE A 53 -1.57 6.29 7.67
N LEU A 54 -0.80 5.20 7.75
CA LEU A 54 -1.07 4.12 8.70
C LEU A 54 -0.93 4.56 10.16
N ARG A 55 0.01 5.48 10.45
CA ARG A 55 0.15 6.06 11.79
C ARG A 55 -1.01 6.99 12.14
N GLU A 56 -1.46 7.81 11.20
CA GLU A 56 -2.55 8.77 11.40
C GLU A 56 -3.88 8.05 11.61
N TYR A 57 -4.14 6.98 10.85
CA TYR A 57 -5.40 6.22 10.88
C TYR A 57 -5.27 4.84 11.53
N ARG A 58 -4.36 4.69 12.50
CA ARG A 58 -4.08 3.41 13.18
C ARG A 58 -5.30 2.77 13.84
N GLU A 59 -6.28 3.57 14.26
CA GLU A 59 -7.50 3.10 14.93
C GLU A 59 -8.63 2.75 13.93
N GLU A 60 -8.41 2.97 12.64
CA GLU A 60 -9.41 2.70 11.59
C GLU A 60 -9.12 1.38 10.87
N PRO A 61 -10.15 0.67 10.39
CA PRO A 61 -9.96 -0.44 9.46
C PRO A 61 -9.30 0.02 8.17
N VAL A 62 -8.25 -0.70 7.74
CA VAL A 62 -7.50 -0.38 6.52
C VAL A 62 -7.93 -1.32 5.41
N VAL A 63 -8.29 -0.76 4.26
CA VAL A 63 -8.60 -1.50 3.04
C VAL A 63 -7.41 -1.43 2.10
N VAL A 64 -6.88 -2.58 1.68
CA VAL A 64 -5.79 -2.67 0.71
C VAL A 64 -6.35 -3.23 -0.59
N VAL A 65 -6.03 -2.58 -1.71
CA VAL A 65 -6.41 -2.99 -3.06
C VAL A 65 -5.18 -3.55 -3.76
N PRO A 66 -5.08 -4.88 -3.95
CA PRO A 66 -3.96 -5.46 -4.68
C PRO A 66 -4.07 -5.17 -6.18
N LEU A 67 -2.94 -4.83 -6.80
CA LEU A 67 -2.86 -4.57 -8.23
C LEU A 67 -3.27 -5.82 -9.04
N GLY A 68 -4.19 -5.64 -9.98
CA GLY A 68 -4.66 -6.73 -10.86
C GLY A 68 -5.56 -7.75 -10.19
N ARG A 69 -6.03 -7.51 -8.94
CA ARG A 69 -7.04 -8.33 -8.27
C ARG A 69 -8.32 -7.52 -8.04
N ASN A 70 -9.47 -8.16 -8.28
CA ASN A 70 -10.78 -7.48 -8.18
C ASN A 70 -11.32 -7.36 -6.75
N LEU A 71 -10.71 -8.03 -5.76
CA LEU A 71 -11.23 -8.07 -4.40
C LEU A 71 -10.31 -7.30 -3.44
N PRO A 72 -10.77 -6.19 -2.84
CA PRO A 72 -10.04 -5.50 -1.79
C PRO A 72 -10.00 -6.36 -0.52
N VAL A 73 -8.95 -6.17 0.28
CA VAL A 73 -8.77 -6.86 1.56
C VAL A 73 -8.84 -5.87 2.69
N MET A 74 -9.72 -6.14 3.65
CA MET A 74 -9.89 -5.31 4.84
C MET A 74 -9.08 -5.90 6.00
N PHE A 75 -8.31 -5.05 6.64
CA PHE A 75 -7.62 -5.31 7.89
C PHE A 75 -8.29 -4.53 9.02
N GLY A 76 -8.37 -5.14 10.20
CA GLY A 76 -8.83 -4.42 11.39
C GLY A 76 -7.87 -3.30 11.81
N PRO A 77 -8.29 -2.42 12.73
CA PRO A 77 -7.44 -1.39 13.31
C PRO A 77 -6.10 -1.92 13.77
N GLY A 78 -5.01 -1.25 13.37
CA GLY A 78 -3.64 -1.62 13.69
C GLY A 78 -3.15 -2.96 13.12
N ALA A 79 -4.00 -3.70 12.39
CA ALA A 79 -3.72 -5.04 11.89
C ALA A 79 -3.40 -5.07 10.39
N ALA A 80 -3.25 -3.90 9.75
CA ALA A 80 -2.80 -3.82 8.36
C ALA A 80 -1.55 -4.67 8.17
N GLY A 81 -1.59 -5.57 7.18
CA GLY A 81 -0.52 -6.53 6.94
C GLY A 81 0.84 -5.83 6.78
N PRO A 82 1.96 -6.54 7.04
CA PRO A 82 3.27 -5.95 6.79
C PRO A 82 3.35 -5.52 5.33
N PHE A 83 3.88 -4.31 5.13
CA PHE A 83 4.18 -3.76 3.82
C PHE A 83 5.67 -3.87 3.56
N ARG A 84 6.05 -4.04 2.30
CA ARG A 84 7.45 -3.98 1.88
C ARG A 84 7.59 -3.30 0.53
N LEU A 85 8.79 -2.84 0.26
CA LEU A 85 9.19 -2.42 -1.08
C LEU A 85 9.90 -3.59 -1.77
N SER A 86 9.59 -3.80 -3.04
CA SER A 86 10.29 -4.79 -3.87
C SER A 86 10.75 -4.15 -5.16
N GLU A 87 11.98 -4.45 -5.57
CA GLU A 87 12.49 -4.12 -6.89
C GLU A 87 12.04 -5.19 -7.90
N ILE A 88 11.64 -4.75 -9.08
CA ILE A 88 11.29 -5.58 -10.23
C ILE A 88 12.09 -5.11 -11.44
N ALA A 89 12.59 -6.05 -12.24
CA ALA A 89 13.17 -5.74 -13.53
C ALA A 89 12.07 -5.76 -14.61
N ASP A 90 12.06 -4.77 -15.50
CA ASP A 90 11.35 -4.85 -16.77
C ASP A 90 11.92 -6.04 -17.54
N GLY A 91 11.05 -7.00 -17.86
CA GLY A 91 11.35 -8.09 -18.80
C GLY A 91 11.43 -7.61 -20.24
#